data_AF-A0A942HMP4-F1
#
_entry.id   AF-A0A942HMP4-F1
#
_cell.length_a   1.000
_cell.length_b   1.000
_cell.length_c   1.000
_cell.angle_alpha   90.00
_cell.angle_beta   90.00
_cell.angle_gamma   90.00
#
_symmetry.space_group_name_H-M   'P 1'
#
loop_
_entity.id
_entity.type
_entity.pdbx_description
1 polymer ?
#
loop_
_entity_poly.entity_id
_entity_poly.type
_entity_poly.pdbx_seq_one_letter_code
_entity_poly.pdbx_strand_id
1 'polypeptide(L)' 'MAEQPASYEAAVERLEEIIDRLDSGQAGLRETLELCREGRELVGYCAGELDAVGEGLKELRLDELAARLDPEAS' A
#
# COMPACT_ATOMS: atom_id res chain seq x y z
N MET A 1 -9.18 -12.96 13.89
CA MET A 1 -8.23 -12.79 12.78
C MET A 1 -8.52 -11.43 12.20
N ALA A 2 -7.54 -10.53 12.11
CA ALA A 2 -7.76 -9.27 11.42
C ALA A 2 -7.91 -9.60 9.92
N GLU A 3 -9.06 -9.27 9.36
CA GLU A 3 -9.31 -9.39 7.92
C GLU A 3 -8.39 -8.38 7.22
N GLN A 4 -7.55 -8.85 6.30
CA GLN A 4 -6.72 -7.97 5.51
C GLN A 4 -7.63 -7.08 4.64
N PRO A 5 -7.25 -5.80 4.40
CA PRO A 5 -8.05 -4.91 3.58
C PRO A 5 -8.25 -5.51 2.19
N ALA A 6 -9.46 -5.37 1.65
CA ALA A 6 -9.82 -5.95 0.36
C ALA A 6 -9.17 -5.23 -0.84
N SER A 7 -8.64 -4.02 -0.64
CA SER A 7 -7.93 -3.23 -1.65
C SER A 7 -7.04 -2.16 -1.00
N TYR A 8 -6.20 -1.50 -1.81
CA TYR A 8 -5.42 -0.32 -1.41
C TYR A 8 -6.31 0.80 -0.86
N GLU A 9 -7.41 1.12 -1.55
CA GLU A 9 -8.35 2.16 -1.12
C GLU A 9 -9.00 1.83 0.22
N ALA A 10 -9.39 0.57 0.42
CA ALA A 10 -9.94 0.13 1.71
C ALA A 10 -8.91 0.21 2.84
N ALA A 11 -7.63 -0.08 2.54
CA ALA A 11 -6.54 0.07 3.50
C ALA A 11 -6.30 1.53 3.90
N VAL A 12 -6.40 2.45 2.93
CA VAL A 12 -6.28 3.89 3.16
C VAL A 12 -7.47 4.41 3.96
N GLU A 13 -8.70 4.06 3.60
CA GLU A 13 -9.90 4.44 4.35
C GLU A 13 -9.81 3.98 5.81
N ARG A 14 -9.35 2.74 6.04
CA ARG A 14 -9.14 2.23 7.39
C ARG A 14 -8.04 2.98 8.16
N LEU A 15 -6.97 3.40 7.48
CA LEU A 15 -5.93 4.22 8.08
C LEU A 15 -6.46 5.58 8.53
N GLU A 16 -7.33 6.21 7.73
CA GLU A 16 -7.98 7.48 8.08
C GLU A 16 -8.86 7.32 9.33
N GLU A 17 -9.67 6.25 9.41
CA GLU A 17 -10.47 5.95 10.61
C GLU A 17 -9.60 5.77 11.87
N ILE A 18 -8.45 5.10 11.74
CA ILE A 18 -7.51 4.90 12.85
C ILE A 18 -6.94 6.24 13.31
N ILE A 19 -6.55 7.12 12.37
CA ILE A 19 -6.03 8.46 12.67
C ILE A 19 -7.09 9.28 13.41
N ASP A 20 -8.31 9.34 12.87
CA ASP A 20 -9.42 10.05 13.50
C ASP A 20 -9.69 9.55 14.93
N ARG A 21 -9.63 8.22 15.13
CA ARG A 21 -9.81 7.63 16.45
C ARG A 21 -8.70 8.02 17.42
N LEU A 22 -7.45 8.03 16.98
CA LEU A 22 -6.31 8.42 17.81
C LEU A 22 -6.34 9.92 18.14
N ASP A 23 -6.66 10.77 17.16
CA ASP A 23 -6.75 12.22 17.31
C ASP A 23 -7.92 12.65 18.19
N SER A 24 -8.97 11.84 18.30
CA SER A 24 -10.06 12.09 19.24
C SER A 24 -9.59 12.18 20.70
N GLY A 25 -8.43 11.60 21.04
CA GLY A 25 -7.89 11.54 22.40
C GLY A 25 -8.72 10.67 23.35
N GLN A 26 -9.73 9.96 22.85
CA GLN A 26 -10.64 9.11 23.63
C GLN A 26 -10.21 7.63 23.63
N ALA A 27 -9.19 7.28 22.84
CA ALA A 27 -8.64 5.93 22.81
C ALA A 27 -7.88 5.64 24.11
N GLY A 28 -8.25 4.55 24.79
CA GLY A 28 -7.50 4.08 25.96
C GLY A 28 -6.15 3.49 25.57
N LEU A 29 -5.20 3.40 26.51
CA LEU A 29 -3.83 2.92 26.25
C LEU A 29 -3.77 1.59 25.46
N ARG A 30 -4.61 0.62 25.84
CA ARG A 30 -4.66 -0.69 25.16
C ARG A 30 -5.21 -0.58 23.74
N GLU A 31 -6.24 0.24 23.55
CA GLU A 31 -6.84 0.51 22.25
C GLU A 31 -5.83 1.22 21.32
N THR A 32 -5.14 2.25 21.82
CA THR A 32 -4.06 2.93 21.09
C THR A 32 -2.99 1.94 20.61
N LEU A 33 -2.61 0.98 21.45
CA LEU A 33 -1.64 -0.06 21.11
C LEU A 33 -2.11 -0.94 19.94
N GLU A 34 -3.37 -1.37 19.97
CA GLU A 34 -3.96 -2.17 18.88
C GLU A 34 -4.10 -1.36 17.60
N LEU A 35 -4.60 -0.12 17.68
CA LEU A 35 -4.75 0.80 16.56
C LEU A 35 -3.40 1.09 15.88
N CYS A 36 -2.35 1.34 16.66
CA CYS A 36 -1.00 1.55 16.13
C CYS A 36 -0.41 0.29 15.47
N ARG A 37 -0.76 -0.90 15.97
CA ARG A 37 -0.33 -2.16 15.36
C ARG A 37 -1.04 -2.37 14.03
N GLU A 38 -2.35 -2.19 14.01
CA GLU A 38 -3.17 -2.29 12.80
C GLU A 38 -2.70 -1.29 11.74
N GLY A 39 -2.51 -0.01 12.13
CA GLY A 39 -2.00 1.02 11.22
C GLY A 39 -0.64 0.67 10.61
N ARG A 40 0.27 0.04 11.36
CA ARG A 40 1.55 -0.43 10.82
C ARG A 40 1.36 -1.52 9.76
N GLU A 41 0.46 -2.47 10.01
CA GLU A 41 0.16 -3.55 9.06
C GLU A 41 -0.44 -2.98 7.76
N LEU A 42 -1.35 -2.02 7.87
CA LEU A 42 -1.97 -1.35 6.72
C LEU A 42 -0.97 -0.51 5.91
N VAL A 43 -0.08 0.24 6.55
CA VAL A 43 0.99 0.99 5.85
C VAL A 43 1.92 0.02 5.10
N GLY A 44 2.27 -1.11 5.72
CA GLY A 44 3.08 -2.14 5.07
C GLY A 44 2.39 -2.72 3.82
N TYR A 45 1.08 -2.98 3.91
CA TYR A 45 0.29 -3.42 2.77
C TYR A 45 0.28 -2.36 1.64
N CYS A 46 -0.02 -1.10 1.97
CA CYS A 46 -0.03 -0.01 1.00
C CYS A 46 1.31 0.17 0.28
N ALA A 47 2.43 0.08 1.02
CA ALA A 47 3.76 0.15 0.44
C ALA A 47 4.01 -1.00 -0.55
N GLY A 48 3.62 -2.22 -0.20
CA GLY A 48 3.76 -3.39 -1.08
C GLY A 48 2.98 -3.27 -2.38
N GLU A 49 1.75 -2.75 -2.33
CA GLU A 49 0.95 -2.49 -3.55
C GLU A 49 1.61 -1.46 -4.46
N LEU A 50 2.13 -0.36 -3.90
CA LEU A 50 2.83 0.67 -4.68
C LEU A 50 4.14 0.16 -5.28
N ASP A 51 4.88 -0.67 -4.55
CA ASP A 51 6.10 -1.31 -5.05
C ASP A 51 5.78 -2.24 -6.24
N ALA A 52 4.72 -3.04 -6.15
CA ALA A 52 4.29 -3.92 -7.24
C ALA A 52 3.91 -3.14 -8.50
N VAL A 53 3.17 -2.03 -8.35
CA VAL A 53 2.86 -1.12 -9.46
C VAL A 53 4.14 -0.51 -10.04
N GLY A 54 5.07 -0.10 -9.18
CA GLY A 54 6.36 0.47 -9.57
C GLY A 54 7.21 -0.51 -10.39
N GLU A 55 7.28 -1.78 -10.00
CA GLU A 55 8.00 -2.82 -10.75
C GLU A 55 7.35 -3.09 -12.11
N GLY A 56 6.02 -3.20 -12.18
CA GLY A 56 5.33 -3.39 -13.46
C GLY A 56 5.56 -2.25 -14.45
N LEU A 57 5.62 -1.00 -13.97
CA LEU A 57 5.97 0.15 -14.81
C LEU A 57 7.42 0.12 -15.30
N LYS A 58 8.37 -0.37 -14.49
CA LYS A 58 9.77 -0.52 -14.91
C LYS A 58 9.92 -1.59 -15.98
N GLU A 59 9.24 -2.73 -15.82
CA GLU A 59 9.25 -3.83 -16.81
C GLU A 59 8.73 -3.34 -18.17
N LEU A 60 7.57 -2.67 -18.19
CA LEU A 60 7.01 -2.09 -19.42
C LEU A 60 7.98 -1.12 -20.11
N ARG A 61 8.71 -0.32 -19.33
CA ARG A 61 9.72 0.63 -19.84
C ARG A 61 10.95 -0.08 -20.42
N LEU A 62 11.35 -1.22 -19.85
CA LEU A 62 12.46 -2.03 -20.36
C LEU A 62 12.07 -2.69 -21.69
N ASP A 63 10.84 -3.22 -21.79
CA ASP A 63 10.33 -3.81 -23.03
C ASP A 63 10.26 -2.79 -24.17
N GLU A 64 9.79 -1.57 -23.88
CA GLU A 64 9.77 -0.47 -24.85
C GLU A 64 11.18 -0.12 -25.34
N LEU A 65 12.16 -0.08 -24.42
CA LEU A 65 13.56 0.21 -24.78
C LEU A 65 14.16 -0.91 -25.63
N ALA A 66 13.90 -2.18 -25.28
CA ALA A 66 14.35 -3.34 -26.06
C ALA A 66 13.79 -3.30 -27.49
N ALA A 67 12.49 -3.04 -27.65
CA ALA A 67 11.84 -2.91 -28.95
C ALA A 67 12.43 -1.79 -29.82
N ARG A 68 12.93 -0.71 -29.20
CA ARG A 68 13.61 0.39 -29.92
C ARG A 68 15.05 0.05 -30.31
N LEU A 69 15.71 -0.83 -29.58
CA LEU A 69 17.12 -1.20 -29.79
C LEU A 69 17.28 -2.35 -30.78
N ASP A 70 16.24 -3.15 -31.02
CA ASP A 70 16.19 -4.20 -32.06
C ASP A 70 15.31 -3.80 -33.26
N PRO A 71 15.74 -2.84 -34.12
CA PRO A 71 14.99 -2.49 -35.33
C PRO A 71 15.05 -3.55 -36.45
N GLU A 72 15.85 -4.62 -36.30
CA GLU A 72 16.01 -5.69 -37.31
C GLU A 72 15.17 -6.96 -37.03
N ALA A 73 14.30 -6.96 -36.01
CA ALA A 73 13.37 -8.07 -35.75
C ALA A 73 12.06 -7.97 -36.56
N SER A 74 12.09 -7.30 -37.72
CA SER A 74 10.96 -7.19 -38.66
C SER A 74 11.27 -7.78 -40.03
#